data_AF-A0AAU7CDC4-F1
#
_entry.id   AF-A0AAU7CDC4-F1
#
_cell.length_a   1.000
_cell.length_b   1.000
_cell.length_c   1.000
_cell.angle_alpha   90.00
_cell.angle_beta   90.00
_cell.angle_gamma   90.00
#
_symmetry.space_group_name_H-M   'P 1'
#
loop_
_entity.id
_entity.type
_entity.pdbx_description
1 polymer ?
#
loop_
_entity_poly.entity_id
_entity_poly.type
_entity_poly.pdbx_seq_one_letter_code
_entity_poly.pdbx_strand_id
1 'polypeptide(L)'
;MDDDLTPPNRPGRCRLTLTINGLHYGVRPIDSQDDAVSRAFRLSRKESIFDVALTRYGPVCDCPDFIFRRDGRDARGCLHIRAMFAVGLLS
;
A
#
# COMPACT_ATOMS: atom_id res chain seq x y z
N MET A 1 34.75 -0.30 -35.77
CA MET A 1 34.86 -0.08 -34.32
C MET A 1 33.52 0.51 -33.95
N ASP A 2 32.55 -0.37 -33.74
CA ASP A 2 31.18 0.00 -33.44
C ASP A 2 31.02 -0.07 -31.93
N ASP A 3 30.88 1.10 -31.33
CA ASP A 3 30.61 1.30 -29.91
C ASP A 3 29.28 0.63 -29.55
N ASP A 4 29.38 -0.30 -28.59
CA ASP A 4 28.28 -0.99 -27.92
C ASP A 4 27.44 0.01 -27.12
N LEU A 5 26.52 0.70 -27.80
CA LEU A 5 25.52 1.57 -27.19
C LEU A 5 24.34 0.73 -26.68
N THR A 6 24.56 -0.09 -25.66
CA THR A 6 23.45 -0.65 -24.88
C THR A 6 22.77 0.51 -24.13
N PRO A 7 21.50 0.86 -24.42
CA PRO A 7 20.83 1.96 -23.74
C PRO A 7 20.73 1.63 -22.24
N PRO A 8 20.98 2.62 -21.34
CA PRO A 8 20.90 2.37 -19.92
C PRO A 8 19.47 1.92 -19.59
N ASN A 9 19.34 0.72 -19.02
CA ASN A 9 18.09 0.17 -18.51
C ASN A 9 17.59 1.01 -17.32
N ARG A 10 17.11 2.22 -17.59
CA ARG A 10 16.40 3.04 -16.62
C ARG A 10 14.96 2.59 -16.66
N PRO A 11 14.44 1.93 -15.60
CA PRO A 11 13.01 1.66 -15.54
C PRO A 11 12.28 2.99 -15.71
N GLY A 12 11.34 3.03 -16.67
CA GLY A 12 10.51 4.21 -16.88
C GLY A 12 9.79 4.62 -15.58
N ARG A 13 9.34 5.87 -15.50
CA ARG A 13 8.62 6.33 -14.31
C ARG A 13 7.22 5.68 -14.28
N CYS A 14 7.00 4.74 -13.36
CA CYS A 14 5.68 4.19 -13.06
C CYS A 14 5.14 4.76 -11.75
N ARG A 15 3.82 4.98 -11.68
CA ARG A 15 3.12 5.44 -10.47
C ARG A 15 1.80 4.73 -10.31
N LEU A 16 1.51 4.26 -9.11
CA LEU A 16 0.22 3.71 -8.72
C LEU A 16 -0.56 4.76 -7.93
N THR A 17 -1.82 5.00 -8.32
CA THR A 17 -2.76 5.85 -7.58
C THR A 17 -4.01 5.04 -7.27
N LEU A 18 -4.34 4.92 -5.99
CA LEU A 18 -5.57 4.28 -5.52
C LEU A 18 -6.61 5.36 -5.24
N THR A 19 -7.77 5.27 -5.89
CA THR A 19 -8.87 6.21 -5.66
C THR A 19 -9.94 5.53 -4.82
N ILE A 20 -10.24 6.09 -3.65
CA ILE A 20 -11.25 5.56 -2.72
C ILE A 20 -12.27 6.66 -2.47
N ASN A 21 -13.53 6.45 -2.87
CA ASN A 21 -14.62 7.43 -2.71
C ASN A 21 -14.25 8.85 -3.22
N GLY A 22 -13.58 8.94 -4.37
CA GLY A 22 -13.14 10.22 -4.96
C GLY A 22 -11.87 10.82 -4.36
N LEU A 23 -11.25 10.15 -3.38
CA LEU A 23 -10.00 10.58 -2.76
C LEU A 23 -8.82 9.81 -3.35
N HIS A 24 -7.84 10.53 -3.86
CA HIS A 24 -6.67 9.94 -4.52
C HIS A 24 -5.50 9.76 -3.55
N TYR A 25 -5.00 8.54 -3.48
CA TYR A 25 -3.85 8.15 -2.67
C TYR A 25 -2.73 7.70 -3.60
N GLY A 26 -1.54 8.25 -3.43
CA GLY A 26 -0.32 7.64 -3.96
C GLY A 26 -0.05 6.36 -3.20
N VAL A 27 0.19 5.26 -3.92
CA VAL A 27 0.51 3.96 -3.31
C VAL A 27 1.95 3.61 -3.62
N ARG A 28 2.70 3.22 -2.59
CA ARG A 28 4.04 2.68 -2.74
C ARG A 28 4.20 1.42 -1.89
N PRO A 29 4.78 0.34 -2.42
CA PRO A 29 5.22 -0.76 -1.56
C PRO A 29 6.27 -0.25 -0.58
N ILE A 30 6.28 -0.80 0.63
CA ILE A 30 7.31 -0.56 1.64
C ILE A 30 7.79 -1.92 2.16
N ASP A 31 9.07 -1.98 2.51
CA ASP A 31 9.65 -3.17 3.11
C ASP A 31 9.32 -3.21 4.60
N SER A 32 8.99 -4.40 5.09
CA SER A 32 8.83 -4.68 6.52
C SER A 32 10.02 -5.49 7.01
N GLN A 33 10.51 -5.18 8.21
CA GLN A 33 11.51 -6.00 8.90
C GLN A 33 10.87 -7.12 9.74
N ASP A 34 9.54 -7.11 9.87
CA ASP A 34 8.79 -8.13 10.61
C ASP A 34 8.39 -9.27 9.67
N ASP A 35 8.87 -10.48 9.98
CA ASP A 35 8.57 -11.74 9.27
C ASP A 35 7.07 -12.08 9.25
N ALA A 36 6.30 -11.52 10.19
CA ALA A 36 4.85 -11.68 10.23
C ALA A 36 4.15 -10.92 9.09
N VAL A 37 4.81 -9.98 8.42
CA VAL A 37 4.25 -9.14 7.36
C VAL A 37 4.55 -9.73 5.99
N SER A 38 3.50 -10.09 5.25
CA SER A 38 3.63 -10.61 3.89
C SER A 38 3.72 -9.51 2.83
N ARG A 39 2.99 -8.41 3.03
CA ARG A 39 3.00 -7.23 2.15
C ARG A 39 2.72 -5.98 2.95
N ALA A 40 3.40 -4.88 2.63
CA ALA A 40 3.12 -3.58 3.20
C ALA A 40 3.14 -2.49 2.12
N PHE A 41 2.26 -1.52 2.29
CA PHE A 41 2.10 -0.39 1.39
C PHE A 41 1.92 0.90 2.18
N ARG A 42 2.54 1.96 1.69
CA ARG A 42 2.31 3.32 2.14
C ARG A 42 1.34 4.03 1.20
N LEU A 43 0.24 4.50 1.76
CA LEU A 43 -0.73 5.37 1.11
C LEU A 43 -0.42 6.81 1.50
N SER A 44 -0.33 7.70 0.52
CA SER A 44 -0.10 9.13 0.76
C SER A 44 -1.15 9.98 0.06
N ARG A 45 -1.72 10.95 0.76
CA ARG A 45 -2.65 11.93 0.21
C ARG A 45 -2.46 13.26 0.93
N LYS A 46 -2.09 14.30 0.18
CA LYS A 46 -1.76 15.63 0.74
C LYS A 46 -0.74 15.46 1.87
N GLU A 47 -1.10 15.84 3.09
CA GLU A 47 -0.27 15.73 4.31
C GLU A 47 -0.53 14.45 5.10
N SER A 48 -1.49 13.62 4.67
CA SER A 48 -1.82 12.37 5.34
C SER A 48 -1.02 11.22 4.74
N ILE A 49 -0.40 10.42 5.61
CA ILE A 49 0.32 9.21 5.27
C ILE A 49 -0.29 8.10 6.12
N PHE A 50 -0.56 6.96 5.49
CA PHE A 50 -1.07 5.77 6.15
C PHE A 50 -0.31 4.54 5.66
N ASP A 51 0.16 3.73 6.58
CA ASP A 51 0.73 2.42 6.29
C ASP A 51 -0.33 1.33 6.47
N VAL A 52 -0.40 0.45 5.47
CA VAL A 52 -1.29 -0.70 5.41
C VAL A 52 -0.45 -1.94 5.21
N ALA A 53 -0.62 -2.94 6.07
CA ALA A 53 0.12 -4.19 5.97
C ALA A 53 -0.82 -5.39 6.04
N LEU A 54 -0.50 -6.44 5.32
CA LEU A 54 -1.08 -7.77 5.50
C LEU A 54 -0.12 -8.59 6.36
N THR A 55 -0.58 -8.99 7.53
CA THR A 55 0.18 -9.82 8.46
C THR A 55 -0.41 -11.23 8.54
N ARG A 56 0.31 -12.18 9.13
CA ARG A 56 -0.20 -13.53 9.45
C ARG A 56 -1.45 -13.52 10.35
N TYR A 57 -1.69 -12.43 11.08
CA TYR A 57 -2.85 -12.29 11.97
C TYR A 57 -4.02 -11.57 11.31
N GLY A 58 -3.81 -11.03 10.10
CA GLY A 58 -4.79 -10.24 9.37
C GLY A 58 -4.25 -8.91 8.88
N PRO A 59 -5.08 -8.13 8.16
CA PRO A 59 -4.72 -6.83 7.65
C PRO A 59 -4.74 -5.77 8.76
N VAL A 60 -3.74 -4.90 8.77
CA VAL A 60 -3.60 -3.78 9.72
C VAL A 60 -3.42 -2.47 8.97
N CYS A 61 -3.89 -1.38 9.56
CA CYS A 61 -3.72 -0.03 9.02
C CYS A 61 -3.54 0.97 10.17
N ASP A 62 -2.63 1.93 10.02
CA ASP A 62 -2.38 2.97 11.02
C ASP A 62 -3.39 4.14 11.00
N CYS A 63 -4.40 4.10 10.13
CA CYS A 63 -5.36 5.19 10.05
C CYS A 63 -6.22 5.26 11.33
N PRO A 64 -6.64 6.46 11.78
CA PRO A 64 -7.44 6.62 12.99
C PRO A 64 -8.73 5.79 13.02
N ASP A 65 -9.39 5.60 11.87
CA ASP A 65 -10.61 4.77 11.79
C ASP A 65 -10.31 3.29 12.12
N PHE A 66 -9.16 2.77 11.71
CA PHE A 66 -8.77 1.41 12.06
C PHE A 66 -8.45 1.31 13.55
N ILE A 67 -7.47 2.09 14.01
CA ILE A 67 -6.94 2.02 15.38
C ILE A 67 -8.04 2.22 16.44
N PHE A 68 -8.89 3.23 16.26
CA PHE A 68 -9.85 3.60 17.31
C PHE A 68 -11.21 2.91 17.19
N ARG A 69 -11.59 2.40 16.00
CA ARG A 69 -12.96 1.91 15.77
C ARG A 69 -13.06 0.47 15.29
N ARG A 70 -12.04 -0.07 14.61
CA ARG A 70 -12.16 -1.36 13.91
C ARG A 70 -11.16 -2.42 14.36
N ASP A 71 -10.03 -2.02 14.92
CA ASP A 71 -9.04 -2.98 15.40
C ASP A 71 -9.66 -3.95 16.41
N GLY A 72 -9.53 -5.25 16.15
CA GLY A 72 -10.17 -6.34 16.91
C GLY A 72 -11.70 -6.36 16.92
N ARG A 73 -12.40 -5.43 16.27
CA ARG A 73 -13.88 -5.29 16.31
C ARG A 73 -14.57 -5.54 14.98
N ASP A 74 -13.91 -5.20 13.87
CA ASP A 74 -14.46 -5.36 12.52
C ASP A 74 -13.47 -6.09 11.63
N ALA A 75 -13.78 -7.35 11.31
CA ALA A 75 -12.98 -8.21 10.45
C ALA A 75 -12.81 -7.65 9.02
N ARG A 76 -13.67 -6.72 8.57
CA ARG A 76 -13.55 -6.09 7.25
C ARG A 76 -12.49 -4.99 7.20
N GLY A 77 -12.07 -4.47 8.36
CA GLY A 77 -11.08 -3.38 8.45
C GLY A 77 -11.58 -2.02 7.96
N CYS A 78 -10.67 -1.05 7.90
CA CYS A 78 -10.98 0.31 7.47
C CYS A 78 -11.17 0.41 5.95
N LEU A 79 -11.60 1.58 5.46
CA LEU A 79 -11.79 1.82 4.04
C LEU A 79 -10.53 1.55 3.20
N HIS A 80 -9.33 1.79 3.75
CA HIS A 80 -8.07 1.56 3.05
C HIS A 80 -7.87 0.05 2.82
N ILE A 81 -7.96 -0.77 3.87
CA ILE A 81 -7.85 -2.23 3.78
C ILE A 81 -8.85 -2.79 2.77
N ARG A 82 -10.13 -2.40 2.89
CA ARG A 82 -11.19 -2.86 1.98
C ARG A 82 -10.91 -2.50 0.54
N ALA A 83 -10.44 -1.28 0.28
CA ALA A 83 -10.07 -0.85 -1.06
C ALA A 83 -8.88 -1.63 -1.61
N MET A 84 -7.83 -1.87 -0.80
CA MET A 84 -6.66 -2.61 -1.26
C MET A 84 -6.95 -4.07 -1.60
N PHE A 85 -7.82 -4.74 -0.84
CA PHE A 85 -8.34 -6.06 -1.22
C PHE A 85 -9.17 -6.00 -2.50
N ALA A 86 -10.05 -5.01 -2.63
CA ALA A 86 -10.91 -4.87 -3.81
C ALA A 86 -10.12 -4.69 -5.12
N VAL A 87 -8.92 -4.07 -5.06
CA VAL A 87 -8.03 -3.92 -6.22
C VAL A 87 -6.89 -4.95 -6.28
N GLY A 88 -6.92 -5.97 -5.41
CA GLY A 88 -5.97 -7.08 -5.43
C GLY A 88 -4.54 -6.74 -4.97
N LEU A 89 -4.32 -5.59 -4.33
CA LEU A 89 -3.01 -5.24 -3.79
C LEU A 89 -2.70 -6.02 -2.50
N LEU A 90 -3.72 -6.24 -1.68
CA LEU A 90 -3.72 -7.25 -0.62
C LEU A 90 -4.47 -8.48 -1.14
N SER A 91 -3.88 -9.66 -1.00
CA SER A 91 -4.41 -10.94 -1.49
C SER A 91 -4.05 -12.06 -0.54
#